data_AF-A0A1V3X1K2-F1
#
_entry.id   AF-A0A1V3X1K2-F1
#
_cell.length_a   1.000
_cell.length_b   1.000
_cell.length_c   1.000
_cell.angle_alpha   90.00
_cell.angle_beta   90.00
_cell.angle_gamma   90.00
#
_symmetry.space_group_name_H-M   'P 1'
#
loop_
_entity.id
_entity.type
_entity.pdbx_description
1 polymer ?
#
loop_
_entity_poly.entity_id
_entity_poly.type
_entity_poly.pdbx_seq_one_letter_code
_entity_poly.pdbx_strand_id
1 'polypeptide(L)'
;MGNVAANLVAKAISGVRISSSVRLTAGIVGYRVPEVTPAKVVPIRVGDLLVVASDGITGDHLDHIDFAASATAIAEQILVKHAKDTDDAMVLAARHRGIST
;
A
#
# COMPACT_ATOMS: atom_id res chain seq x y z
N MET A 1 15.66 -6.32 -9.12
CA MET A 1 15.41 -5.04 -8.44
C MET A 1 13.92 -4.90 -8.37
N GLY A 2 13.35 -4.66 -7.19
CA GLY A 2 11.90 -4.59 -7.01
C GLY A 2 11.51 -3.27 -6.36
N ASN A 3 10.61 -2.54 -7.01
CA ASN A 3 10.03 -1.33 -6.44
C ASN A 3 8.97 -1.70 -5.40
N VAL A 4 8.82 -0.86 -4.38
CA VAL A 4 7.76 -1.01 -3.38
C VAL A 4 6.93 0.27 -3.36
N ALA A 5 5.65 0.14 -3.66
CA ALA A 5 4.69 1.23 -3.57
C ALA A 5 3.99 1.18 -2.21
N ALA A 6 3.61 2.36 -1.68
CA ALA A 6 2.80 2.45 -0.47
C ALA A 6 1.71 3.51 -0.64
N ASN A 7 0.48 3.13 -0.32
CA ASN A 7 -0.71 3.95 -0.48
C ASN A 7 -1.52 3.95 0.82
N LEU A 8 -1.85 5.14 1.31
CA LEU A 8 -2.85 5.33 2.37
C LEU A 8 -4.21 5.51 1.69
N VAL A 9 -5.12 4.57 1.91
CA VAL A 9 -6.44 4.54 1.29
C VAL A 9 -7.56 4.62 2.32
N ALA A 10 -8.64 5.28 1.95
CA ALA A 10 -9.83 5.45 2.76
C ALA A 10 -11.07 5.00 1.98
N LYS A 11 -12.11 4.59 2.70
CA LYS A 11 -13.42 4.33 2.10
C LYS A 11 -14.04 5.65 1.64
N ALA A 12 -14.55 5.68 0.42
CA ALA A 12 -15.34 6.77 -0.13
C ALA A 12 -16.70 6.26 -0.63
N ILE A 13 -17.63 7.19 -0.89
CA ILE A 13 -18.97 6.86 -1.40
C ILE A 13 -18.88 6.09 -2.73
N SER A 14 -17.92 6.45 -3.58
CA SER A 14 -17.69 5.85 -4.90
C SER A 14 -16.68 4.69 -4.90
N GLY A 15 -16.26 4.18 -3.74
CA GLY A 15 -15.27 3.10 -3.64
C GLY A 15 -14.05 3.48 -2.82
N VAL A 16 -12.86 3.36 -3.42
CA VAL A 16 -11.58 3.59 -2.74
C VAL A 16 -11.09 5.01 -3.03
N ARG A 17 -10.64 5.74 -2.00
CA ARG A 17 -9.94 7.02 -2.14
C ARG A 17 -8.49 6.86 -1.70
N ILE A 18 -7.55 7.20 -2.58
CA ILE A 18 -6.14 7.31 -2.22
C ILE A 18 -5.91 8.68 -1.56
N SER A 19 -5.64 8.67 -0.26
CA SER A 19 -5.40 9.88 0.55
C SER A 19 -3.95 10.38 0.43
N SER A 20 -2.99 9.46 0.30
CA SER A 20 -1.59 9.77 0.05
C SER A 20 -0.87 8.56 -0.52
N SER A 21 0.20 8.80 -1.29
CA SER A 21 1.10 7.77 -1.82
C SER A 21 2.55 8.15 -1.56
N VAL A 22 3.39 7.14 -1.32
CA VAL A 22 4.85 7.31 -1.31
C VAL A 22 5.33 7.47 -2.75
N ARG A 23 6.18 8.46 -3.00
CA ARG A 23 6.80 8.65 -4.32
C ARG A 23 7.95 7.66 -4.47
N LEU A 24 7.96 6.94 -5.59
CA LEU A 24 9.13 6.16 -5.98
C LEU A 24 10.25 7.12 -6.38
N THR A 25 11.44 6.84 -5.86
CA THR A 25 12.66 7.58 -6.19
C THR A 25 13.68 6.60 -6.74
N ALA A 26 14.36 6.97 -7.82
CA ALA A 26 15.38 6.12 -8.42
C ALA A 26 16.52 5.86 -7.43
N GLY A 27 16.92 4.60 -7.27
CA GLY A 27 18.00 4.20 -6.38
C GLY A 27 17.83 2.78 -5.88
N ILE A 28 18.90 2.23 -5.32
CA ILE A 28 18.92 0.88 -4.75
C ILE A 28 19.52 0.98 -3.36
N VAL A 29 18.74 0.60 -2.35
CA VAL A 29 19.18 0.55 -0.96
C VAL A 29 20.40 -0.37 -0.85
N GLY A 30 21.46 0.10 -0.20
CA GLY A 30 22.72 -0.64 -0.07
C GLY A 30 23.67 -0.55 -1.28
N TYR A 31 23.32 0.16 -2.36
CA TYR A 31 24.20 0.36 -3.51
C TYR A 31 24.33 1.84 -3.91
N ARG A 32 23.24 2.44 -4.39
CA ARG A 32 23.21 3.84 -4.81
C ARG A 32 21.85 4.42 -4.47
N VAL A 33 21.79 5.10 -3.33
CA VAL A 33 20.62 5.82 -2.87
C VAL A 33 20.86 7.30 -3.13
N PRO A 34 19.95 8.01 -3.80
CA PRO A 34 20.04 9.46 -3.93
C PRO A 34 19.91 10.12 -2.56
N GLU A 35 20.16 11.41 -2.50
CA GLU A 35 19.93 12.16 -1.27
C GLU A 35 18.48 11.98 -0.78
N VAL A 36 18.35 11.54 0.48
CA VAL A 36 17.05 11.20 1.05
C VAL A 36 16.32 12.48 1.40
N THR A 37 15.23 12.78 0.71
CA THR A 37 14.35 13.89 1.09
C THR A 37 13.71 13.61 2.46
N PRO A 38 13.46 14.64 3.29
CA PRO A 38 12.77 14.48 4.56
C PRO A 38 11.45 13.71 4.40
N ALA A 39 11.14 12.87 5.39
CA ALA A 39 9.90 12.09 5.39
C ALA A 39 8.67 13.01 5.36
N LYS A 40 7.69 12.68 4.52
CA LYS A 40 6.41 13.39 4.49
C LYS A 40 5.51 12.87 5.60
N VAL A 41 5.13 13.75 6.52
CA VAL A 41 4.11 13.45 7.54
C VAL A 41 2.73 13.64 6.93
N VAL A 42 1.84 12.66 7.12
CA VAL A 42 0.46 12.70 6.64
C VAL A 42 -0.52 12.34 7.77
N PRO A 43 -1.69 12.99 7.84
CA PRO A 43 -2.71 12.62 8.83
C PRO A 43 -3.32 11.27 8.50
N ILE A 44 -3.58 10.47 9.53
CA ILE A 44 -4.25 9.15 9.42
C ILE A 44 -5.52 9.19 10.27
N ARG A 45 -6.65 8.75 9.71
CA ARG A 45 -7.94 8.66 10.39
C ARG A 45 -8.24 7.22 10.81
N VAL A 46 -9.14 7.05 11.76
CA VAL A 46 -9.65 5.71 12.11
C VAL A 46 -10.34 5.11 10.88
N GLY A 47 -10.00 3.87 10.55
CA GLY A 47 -10.50 3.16 9.37
C GLY A 47 -9.65 3.31 8.11
N ASP A 48 -8.68 4.24 8.08
CA ASP A 48 -7.72 4.31 6.98
C ASP A 48 -6.89 3.02 6.92
N LEU A 49 -6.56 2.61 5.70
CA LEU A 49 -5.79 1.42 5.38
C LEU A 49 -4.49 1.83 4.70
N LEU A 50 -3.36 1.43 5.26
CA LEU A 50 -2.07 1.48 4.58
C LEU A 50 -1.89 0.17 3.80
N VAL A 51 -1.69 0.27 2.50
CA VAL A 51 -1.34 -0.86 1.63
C VAL A 51 0.06 -0.62 1.07
N VAL A 52 0.94 -1.59 1.26
CA VAL A 52 2.30 -1.61 0.70
C VAL A 52 2.41 -2.83 -0.20
N ALA A 53 2.87 -2.65 -1.43
CA ALA A 53 2.92 -3.69 -2.45
C ALA A 53 4.25 -3.65 -3.22
N SER A 54 4.82 -4.82 -3.52
CA SER A 54 5.92 -4.93 -4.48
C SER A 54 5.44 -4.71 -5.92
N ASP A 55 6.38 -4.53 -6.86
CA ASP A 55 6.11 -4.45 -8.30
C ASP A 55 5.71 -5.78 -8.94
N GLY A 56 5.79 -6.89 -8.20
CA GLY A 56 5.11 -8.15 -8.52
C GLY A 56 3.58 -8.07 -8.42
N ILE A 57 3.00 -6.97 -7.91
CA ILE A 57 1.55 -6.73 -7.86
C ILE A 57 1.11 -5.81 -9.01
N THR A 58 -0.04 -6.08 -9.64
CA THR A 58 -0.59 -5.22 -10.70
C THR A 58 -1.07 -3.86 -10.17
N GLY A 59 -1.01 -2.81 -10.99
CA GLY A 59 -1.23 -1.43 -10.55
C GLY A 59 -2.67 -1.08 -10.14
N ASP A 60 -3.65 -1.91 -10.52
CA ASP A 60 -5.08 -1.78 -10.29
C ASP A 60 -5.56 -2.43 -8.98
N HIS A 61 -4.65 -2.95 -8.16
CA HIS A 61 -4.95 -3.68 -6.92
C HIS A 61 -5.76 -2.89 -5.87
N LEU A 62 -5.90 -1.58 -6.02
CA LEU A 62 -6.67 -0.72 -5.10
C LEU A 62 -8.09 -0.41 -5.57
N ASP A 63 -8.49 -0.82 -6.77
CA ASP A 63 -9.78 -0.41 -7.36
C ASP A 63 -10.97 -0.99 -6.59
N HIS A 64 -10.81 -2.16 -5.96
CA HIS A 64 -11.88 -2.93 -5.33
C HIS A 64 -11.48 -3.49 -3.96
N ILE A 65 -11.28 -2.61 -2.98
CA ILE A 65 -11.05 -2.99 -1.59
C ILE A 65 -12.36 -3.12 -0.83
N ASP A 66 -12.62 -4.29 -0.27
CA ASP A 66 -13.67 -4.46 0.74
C ASP A 66 -13.20 -3.96 2.11
N PHE A 67 -13.55 -2.71 2.43
CA PHE A 67 -13.23 -2.11 3.73
C PHE A 67 -13.95 -2.77 4.92
N ALA A 68 -14.91 -3.69 4.71
CA ALA A 68 -15.48 -4.46 5.81
C ALA A 68 -14.57 -5.63 6.23
N ALA A 69 -13.74 -6.15 5.33
CA ALA A 69 -12.83 -7.26 5.60
C ALA A 69 -11.69 -6.87 6.56
N SER A 70 -11.03 -7.88 7.15
CA SER A 70 -9.82 -7.66 7.97
C SER A 70 -8.64 -7.21 7.09
N ALA A 71 -7.63 -6.55 7.69
CA ALA A 71 -6.45 -6.14 6.93
C ALA A 71 -5.73 -7.34 6.30
N THR A 72 -5.62 -8.46 7.04
CA THR A 72 -5.06 -9.72 6.54
C THR A 72 -5.83 -10.25 5.34
N ALA A 73 -7.16 -10.33 5.42
CA ALA A 73 -7.99 -10.79 4.31
C ALA A 73 -7.87 -9.88 3.07
N ILE A 74 -7.72 -8.56 3.27
CA ILE A 74 -7.47 -7.64 2.16
C ILE A 74 -6.11 -7.92 1.51
N ALA A 75 -5.05 -8.11 2.29
CA ALA A 75 -3.73 -8.44 1.75
C ALA A 75 -3.75 -9.75 0.96
N GLU A 76 -4.40 -10.79 1.50
CA GLU A 76 -4.57 -12.08 0.83
C GLU A 76 -5.34 -11.94 -0.48
N GLN A 77 -6.45 -11.20 -0.49
CA GLN A 77 -7.24 -10.98 -1.70
C GLN A 77 -6.45 -10.22 -2.77
N ILE A 78 -5.66 -9.21 -2.38
CA ILE A 78 -4.80 -8.50 -3.31
C ILE A 78 -3.78 -9.47 -3.91
N LEU A 79 -3.11 -10.26 -3.07
CA LEU A 79 -2.10 -11.21 -3.52
C LEU A 79 -2.68 -12.25 -4.49
N VAL A 80 -3.84 -12.84 -4.17
CA VAL A 80 -4.47 -13.86 -5.02
C VAL A 80 -4.93 -13.30 -6.38
N LYS A 81 -5.42 -12.05 -6.42
CA LYS A 81 -6.01 -11.48 -7.64
C LYS A 81 -5.02 -10.72 -8.51
N HIS A 82 -3.97 -10.17 -7.92
CA HIS A 82 -3.11 -9.18 -8.56
C HIS A 82 -1.62 -9.56 -8.55
N ALA A 83 -1.23 -10.73 -8.03
CA ALA A 83 0.12 -11.23 -8.22
C ALA A 83 0.38 -11.54 -9.70
N LYS A 84 1.53 -11.10 -10.20
CA LYS A 84 2.04 -11.45 -11.53
C LYS A 84 2.72 -12.80 -11.46
N ASP A 85 2.58 -13.61 -12.51
CA ASP A 85 3.28 -14.90 -12.61
C ASP A 85 4.78 -14.76 -12.95
N THR A 86 5.24 -13.53 -13.21
CA THR A 86 6.58 -13.26 -13.71
C THR A 86 7.55 -12.70 -12.66
N ASP A 87 7.08 -12.43 -11.45
CA ASP A 87 7.86 -11.74 -10.42
C ASP A 87 7.37 -12.09 -9.00
N ASP A 88 8.21 -11.82 -8.00
CA ASP A 88 7.86 -12.07 -6.60
C ASP A 88 6.86 -11.03 -6.08
N ALA A 89 5.74 -11.52 -5.55
CA ALA A 89 4.61 -10.71 -5.11
C ALA A 89 4.54 -10.63 -3.57
N MET A 90 4.51 -9.42 -3.03
CA MET A 90 4.33 -9.16 -1.60
C MET A 90 3.33 -8.05 -1.35
N VAL A 91 2.49 -8.24 -0.33
CA VAL A 91 1.49 -7.26 0.11
C VAL A 91 1.52 -7.16 1.64
N LEU A 92 1.58 -5.94 2.15
CA LEU A 92 1.33 -5.62 3.55
C LEU A 92 0.10 -4.71 3.63
N ALA A 93 -0.83 -5.05 4.51
CA ALA A 93 -1.99 -4.22 4.79
C ALA A 93 -2.08 -3.95 6.30
N ALA A 94 -2.25 -2.69 6.68
CA ALA A 94 -2.43 -2.28 8.07
C ALA A 94 -3.58 -1.29 8.18
N ARG A 95 -4.56 -1.58 9.05
CA ARG A 95 -5.69 -0.69 9.29
C ARG A 95 -5.49 0.10 10.58
N HIS A 96 -5.60 1.41 10.50
CA HIS A 96 -5.57 2.24 11.68
C HIS A 96 -6.90 2.11 12.45
N ARG A 97 -6.83 1.60 13.69
CA ARG A 97 -8.00 1.33 14.54
C ARG A 97 -8.27 2.42 15.58
N GLY A 98 -7.45 3.49 15.59
CA GLY A 98 -7.43 4.46 16.67
C GLY A 98 -6.57 3.99 17.84
N ILE A 99 -6.62 4.75 18.93
CA ILE A 99 -5.92 4.42 20.18
C ILE A 99 -6.81 3.44 20.95
N SER A 100 -6.26 2.27 21.27
CA SER A 100 -6.87 1.39 22.27
C SER A 100 -6.54 1.97 23.64
N THR A 101 -7.54 2.54 24.30
CA THR A 101 -7.47 2.88 25.74
C THR A 101 -7.54 1.62 26.58
#